data_AF-A0A081D8E8-F1
#
_entry.id   AF-A0A081D8E8-F1
#
_cell.length_a   1.000
_cell.length_b   1.000
_cell.length_c   1.000
_cell.angle_alpha   90.00
_cell.angle_beta   90.00
_cell.angle_gamma   90.00
#
_symmetry.space_group_name_H-M   'P 1'
#
loop_
_entity.id
_entity.type
_entity.pdbx_description
1 polymer ?
#
loop_
_entity_poly.entity_id
_entity_poly.type
_entity_poly.pdbx_seq_one_letter_code
_entity_poly.pdbx_strand_id
1 'polypeptide(L)' 'MNQSSFDPHKWSLRNVTLISGEMKFRANDDWATNWGGSDTEFSGQGTQDGPNVPIAPGAYDIFFNDLDGRYILIPVQ' A
#
# COMPACT_ATOMS: atom_id res chain seq x y z
N MET A 1 -8.21 3.90 -2.10
CA MET A 1 -7.29 4.94 -1.57
C MET A 1 -7.71 6.28 -2.17
N ASN A 2 -7.35 7.41 -1.56
CA ASN A 2 -7.61 8.74 -2.11
C ASN A 2 -6.46 9.16 -3.03
N GLN A 3 -6.77 9.50 -4.28
CA GLN A 3 -5.80 10.04 -5.23
C GLN A 3 -5.41 11.47 -4.83
N SER A 4 -4.13 11.80 -4.98
CA SER A 4 -3.63 13.16 -4.80
C SER A 4 -4.16 14.08 -5.91
N SER A 5 -4.50 15.32 -5.56
CA SER A 5 -4.93 16.36 -6.51
C SER A 5 -3.78 17.03 -7.26
N PHE A 6 -2.54 16.85 -6.80
CA PHE A 6 -1.33 17.42 -7.40
C PHE A 6 -0.58 16.42 -8.30
N ASP A 7 -0.73 15.13 -8.03
CA ASP A 7 0.01 14.06 -8.71
C ASP A 7 -0.88 12.82 -8.81
N PRO A 8 -1.33 12.43 -10.02
CA PRO A 8 -2.28 11.34 -10.20
C PRO A 8 -1.69 9.97 -9.84
N HIS A 9 -0.37 9.85 -9.73
CA HIS A 9 0.29 8.59 -9.38
C HIS A 9 0.42 8.38 -7.87
N LYS A 10 0.07 9.39 -7.05
CA LYS A 10 0.16 9.31 -5.59
C LYS A 10 -1.19 9.03 -4.96
N TRP A 11 -1.21 8.05 -4.06
CA TRP A 11 -2.38 7.56 -3.37
C TRP A 11 -2.14 7.53 -1.87
N SER A 12 -3.19 7.82 -1.09
CA SER A 12 -3.10 7.71 0.37
C SER A 12 -4.35 7.19 1.04
N LEU A 13 -4.16 6.54 2.19
CA LEU A 13 -5.18 6.27 3.19
C LEU A 13 -4.69 6.83 4.52
N ARG A 14 -5.60 7.40 5.30
CA ARG A 14 -5.26 8.05 6.57
C ARG A 14 -5.96 7.35 7.71
N ASN A 15 -5.23 7.18 8.82
CA ASN A 15 -5.75 6.60 10.06
C ASN A 15 -6.53 5.30 9.87
N VAL A 16 -5.94 4.36 9.12
CA VAL A 16 -6.55 3.05 8.85
C VAL A 16 -6.03 2.03 9.85
N THR A 17 -6.95 1.39 10.57
CA THR A 17 -6.63 0.26 11.44
C THR A 17 -6.48 -1.02 10.61
N LEU A 18 -5.30 -1.61 10.66
CA LEU A 18 -5.00 -2.91 10.07
C LEU A 18 -4.89 -3.97 11.16
N ILE A 19 -5.23 -5.20 10.81
CA ILE A 19 -4.99 -6.39 11.63
C ILE A 19 -3.74 -7.12 11.13
N SER A 20 -3.22 -8.07 11.91
CA SER A 20 -2.14 -8.94 11.45
C SER A 20 -2.61 -9.74 10.23
N GLY A 21 -1.75 -9.83 9.22
CA GLY A 21 -2.02 -10.60 8.01
C GLY A 21 -1.17 -10.12 6.85
N GLU A 22 -1.79 -10.06 5.69
CA GLU A 22 -1.15 -9.59 4.46
C GLU A 22 -2.06 -8.62 3.72
N MET A 23 -1.47 -7.75 2.91
CA MET A 23 -2.20 -6.82 2.07
C MET A 23 -1.65 -6.78 0.64
N LYS A 24 -2.43 -6.16 -0.25
CA LYS A 24 -2.01 -5.88 -1.62
C LYS A 24 -2.56 -4.53 -2.07
N PHE A 25 -1.80 -3.80 -2.86
CA PHE A 25 -2.30 -2.61 -3.55
C PHE A 25 -2.98 -3.06 -4.85
N ARG A 26 -4.18 -2.55 -5.15
CA ARG A 26 -4.97 -2.94 -6.31
C ARG A 26 -5.57 -1.71 -6.98
N ALA A 27 -5.50 -1.65 -8.30
CA ALA A 27 -6.18 -0.62 -9.08
C ALA A 27 -7.66 -1.01 -9.26
N ASN A 28 -8.57 -0.04 -9.09
CA ASN A 28 -10.01 -0.21 -9.37
C ASN A 28 -10.69 -1.38 -8.65
N ASP A 29 -10.16 -1.82 -7.50
CA ASP A 29 -10.61 -3.02 -6.78
C ASP A 29 -10.56 -4.31 -7.63
N ASP A 30 -9.72 -4.32 -8.66
CA ASP A 30 -9.53 -5.43 -9.59
C ASP A 30 -8.14 -6.10 -9.39
N TRP A 31 -8.00 -7.35 -9.80
CA TRP A 31 -6.76 -8.12 -9.66
C TRP A 31 -5.86 -8.02 -10.90
N ALA A 32 -6.34 -7.55 -12.04
CA ALA A 32 -5.54 -7.42 -13.27
C ALA A 32 -4.36 -6.45 -13.12
N THR A 33 -4.45 -5.48 -12.20
CA THR A 33 -3.34 -4.57 -11.89
C THR A 33 -3.23 -4.42 -10.37
N ASN A 34 -2.21 -5.09 -9.83
CA ASN A 34 -1.97 -5.17 -8.41
C ASN A 34 -0.47 -5.14 -8.13
N TRP A 35 -0.09 -4.70 -6.93
CA TRP A 35 1.31 -4.62 -6.50
C TRP A 35 1.47 -5.19 -5.09
N GLY A 36 2.53 -5.95 -4.89
CA GLY A 36 2.93 -6.43 -3.58
C GLY A 36 4.42 -6.77 -3.51
N GLY A 37 4.92 -7.07 -2.31
CA GLY A 37 6.32 -7.42 -2.04
C GLY A 37 6.45 -8.16 -0.71
N SER A 38 7.18 -9.27 -0.68
CA SER A 38 7.12 -10.25 0.43
C SER A 38 7.98 -9.92 1.64
N ASP A 39 8.90 -8.97 1.53
CA ASP A 39 10.02 -8.86 2.48
C ASP A 39 10.04 -7.52 3.24
N THR A 40 9.03 -6.67 3.05
CA THR A 40 9.02 -5.30 3.59
C THR A 40 7.66 -4.90 4.15
N GLU A 41 7.50 -4.98 5.47
CA GLU A 41 6.24 -4.68 6.18
C GLU A 41 5.84 -3.20 6.11
N PHE A 42 6.75 -2.29 6.51
CA PHE A 42 6.40 -0.86 6.65
C PHE A 42 6.67 -0.03 5.40
N SER A 43 7.67 -0.38 4.59
CA SER A 43 8.01 0.40 3.41
C SER A 43 8.78 -0.42 2.42
N GLY A 44 8.46 -0.30 1.14
CA GLY A 44 9.12 -1.07 0.11
C GLY A 44 8.70 -0.65 -1.29
N GLN A 45 9.03 -1.50 -2.24
CA GLN A 45 8.61 -1.37 -3.63
C GLN A 45 7.86 -2.64 -4.02
N GLY A 46 6.56 -2.50 -4.28
CA GLY A 46 5.76 -3.58 -4.83
C GLY A 46 6.02 -3.75 -6.32
N THR A 47 6.01 -4.99 -6.79
CA THR A 47 6.04 -5.31 -8.22
C THR A 47 4.66 -5.77 -8.68
N GLN A 48 4.37 -5.59 -9.98
CA GLN A 48 3.13 -6.09 -10.55
C GLN A 48 3.06 -7.62 -10.37
N ASP A 49 1.92 -8.10 -9.89
CA ASP A 49 1.69 -9.51 -9.56
C ASP A 49 2.65 -10.09 -8.51
N GLY A 50 3.35 -9.22 -7.77
CA GLY A 50 4.21 -9.61 -6.67
C GLY A 50 3.46 -10.33 -5.54
N PRO A 51 4.20 -11.00 -4.63
CA PRO A 51 3.62 -11.62 -3.44
C PRO A 51 2.96 -10.57 -2.54
N ASN A 52 2.08 -11.00 -1.62
CA ASN A 52 1.43 -10.05 -0.71
C ASN A 52 2.44 -9.40 0.26
N VAL A 53 2.11 -8.21 0.74
CA VAL A 53 2.90 -7.48 1.74
C VAL A 53 2.49 -7.92 3.13
N PRO A 54 3.39 -8.42 3.99
CA PRO A 54 3.06 -8.77 5.37
C PRO A 54 2.74 -7.51 6.20
N ILE A 55 1.80 -7.62 7.15
CA ILE A 55 1.31 -6.50 7.96
C ILE A 55 1.21 -6.85 9.44
N ALA A 56 1.80 -6.00 10.29
CA ALA A 56 1.57 -5.94 11.72
C ALA A 56 0.29 -5.16 12.06
N PRO A 57 -0.46 -5.59 13.09
CA PRO A 57 -1.65 -4.88 13.54
C PRO A 57 -1.28 -3.47 14.05
N GLY A 58 -2.12 -2.48 13.74
CA GLY A 58 -1.88 -1.10 14.15
C GLY A 58 -2.73 -0.11 13.35
N ALA A 59 -2.70 1.16 13.75
CA ALA A 59 -3.25 2.25 12.96
C ALA A 59 -2.13 2.87 12.09
N TYR A 60 -2.39 3.06 10.81
CA TYR A 60 -1.40 3.59 9.87
C TYR A 60 -1.97 4.67 8.95
N ASP A 61 -1.11 5.64 8.63
CA ASP A 61 -1.19 6.41 7.39
C ASP A 61 -0.42 5.66 6.30
N ILE A 62 -1.09 5.34 5.19
CA ILE A 62 -0.54 4.54 4.11
C ILE A 62 -0.39 5.41 2.87
N PHE A 63 0.78 5.37 2.25
CA PHE A 63 1.07 6.05 1.00
C PHE A 63 1.55 5.05 -0.05
N PHE A 64 1.14 5.26 -1.30
CA PHE A 64 1.48 4.41 -2.43
C PHE A 64 1.68 5.25 -3.70
N ASN A 65 2.66 4.86 -4.51
CA ASN A 65 2.91 5.40 -5.84
C ASN A 65 2.71 4.29 -6.89
N ASP A 66 1.72 4.43 -7.76
CA ASP A 66 1.41 3.41 -8.77
C ASP A 66 2.35 3.42 -9.99
N LEU A 67 3.14 4.50 -10.16
CA LEU A 67 4.11 4.62 -11.25
C LEU A 67 5.32 3.70 -11.06
N ASP A 68 5.74 3.51 -9.81
CA ASP A 68 6.94 2.74 -9.46
C ASP A 68 6.71 1.68 -8.39
N GLY A 69 5.50 1.58 -7.82
CA GLY A 69 5.13 0.60 -6.82
C GLY A 69 5.62 0.91 -5.40
N ARG A 70 6.22 2.08 -5.14
CA ARG A 70 6.74 2.42 -3.81
C ARG A 70 5.61 2.68 -2.82
N TYR A 71 5.77 2.18 -1.60
CA TYR A 71 4.83 2.39 -0.51
C TYR A 71 5.51 2.65 0.82
N ILE A 72 4.77 3.27 1.73
CA ILE A 72 5.14 3.43 3.14
C ILE A 72 3.88 3.44 4.03
N LEU A 73 3.97 2.77 5.16
CA LEU A 73 3.00 2.73 6.25
C LEU A 73 3.65 3.43 7.44
N ILE A 74 3.05 4.54 7.86
CA ILE A 74 3.52 5.34 9.00
C ILE A 74 2.55 5.09 10.15
N PRO A 75 3.00 4.51 11.28
CA PRO A 75 2.16 4.32 12.45
C PRO A 75 1.53 5.65 12.90
N VAL A 76 0.23 5.63 13.15
CA VAL A 76 -0.49 6.75 13.79
C VAL A 76 -0.52 6.45 15.28
N GLN A 77 -0.07 7.42 16.08
CA GLN A 77 0.12 7.29 17.52
C GLN A 77 -1.21 7.06 18.27
#